data_AF-A0A962NCC0-F1
#
_entry.id   AF-A0A962NCC0-F1
#
_cell.length_a   1.000
_cell.length_b   1.000
_cell.length_c   1.000
_cell.angle_alpha   90.00
_cell.angle_beta   90.00
_cell.angle_gamma   90.00
#
_symmetry.space_group_name_H-M   'P 1'
#
loop_
_entity.id
_entity.type
_entity.pdbx_description
1 polymer ?
#
loop_
_entity_poly.entity_id
_entity_poly.type
_entity_poly.pdbx_seq_one_letter_code
_entity_poly.pdbx_strand_id
1 'polypeptide(L)'
;IHWIDSRPDHFPPYPPSHVTCLENPDPTASVAQAPANAWYLVMTHDHGIDLALCQVILTRADFAFLGLIGSRTKAARFRHRLRDAGIAGHLIEHLTCPVGLPGISGKEPEIIAIAVAAQLLKLKEERA
;
A
#
# COMPACT_ATOMS: atom_id res chain seq x y z
N ILE A 1 -1.05 0.58 13.89
CA ILE A 1 -1.40 0.79 12.46
C ILE A 1 -1.67 2.27 12.27
N HIS A 2 -1.08 2.91 11.27
CA HIS A 2 -1.44 4.29 10.91
C HIS A 2 -2.37 4.25 9.69
N TRP A 3 -3.59 4.74 9.83
CA TRP A 3 -4.51 4.95 8.72
C TRP A 3 -4.47 6.43 8.34
N ILE A 4 -3.92 6.72 7.16
CA ILE A 4 -3.79 8.07 6.63
C ILE A 4 -4.83 8.26 5.51
N ASP A 5 -5.67 9.28 5.62
CA ASP A 5 -6.62 9.71 4.57
C ASP A 5 -6.80 11.24 4.68
N SER A 6 -7.13 11.91 3.58
CA SER A 6 -7.41 13.35 3.57
C SER A 6 -8.85 13.68 3.94
N ARG A 7 -9.71 12.66 4.09
CA ARG A 7 -11.14 12.80 4.37
C ARG A 7 -11.44 12.28 5.78
N PRO A 8 -11.60 13.15 6.79
CA PRO A 8 -11.81 12.72 8.17
C PRO A 8 -13.08 11.88 8.35
N ASP A 9 -14.12 12.13 7.55
CA ASP A 9 -15.39 11.39 7.58
C ASP A 9 -15.27 9.91 7.14
N HIS A 10 -14.13 9.52 6.55
CA HIS A 10 -13.86 8.12 6.20
C HIS A 10 -13.30 7.30 7.37
N PHE A 11 -12.91 7.93 8.47
CA PHE A 11 -12.50 7.21 9.66
C PHE A 11 -13.73 6.71 10.43
N PRO A 12 -13.69 5.50 10.99
CA PRO A 12 -14.75 5.03 11.87
C PRO A 12 -14.81 5.92 13.12
N PRO A 13 -15.99 6.16 13.71
CA PRO A 13 -16.14 6.99 14.91
C PRO A 13 -15.39 6.42 16.12
N TYR A 14 -15.21 5.09 16.15
CA TYR A 14 -14.49 4.36 17.18
C TYR A 14 -13.46 3.44 16.51
N PRO A 15 -12.28 3.96 16.13
CA PRO A 15 -11.23 3.11 15.58
C PRO A 15 -10.74 2.13 16.66
N PRO A 16 -10.30 0.92 16.27
CA PRO A 16 -9.67 0.01 17.20
C PRO A 16 -8.47 0.68 17.90
N SER A 17 -8.21 0.35 19.16
CA SER A 17 -7.17 1.01 19.99
C SER A 17 -5.75 0.95 19.42
N HIS A 18 -5.47 0.01 18.50
CA HIS A 18 -4.18 -0.16 17.84
C HIS A 18 -4.09 0.56 16.47
N VAL A 19 -5.12 1.33 16.10
CA VAL A 19 -5.20 2.11 14.87
C VAL A 19 -5.17 3.60 15.23
N THR A 20 -4.18 4.31 14.69
CA THR A 20 -4.08 5.77 14.76
C THR A 20 -4.54 6.34 13.42
N CYS A 21 -5.61 7.12 13.43
CA CYS A 21 -6.10 7.83 12.25
C CYS A 21 -5.38 9.18 12.12
N LEU A 22 -4.84 9.45 10.94
CA LEU A 22 -4.09 10.66 10.63
C LEU A 22 -4.75 11.34 9.44
N GLU A 23 -5.42 12.46 9.69
CA GLU A 23 -5.92 13.32 8.62
C GLU A 23 -4.73 14.02 7.96
N ASN A 24 -4.49 13.72 6.68
CA ASN A 24 -3.40 14.35 5.95
C ASN A 24 -3.80 14.62 4.49
N PRO A 25 -3.86 15.91 4.06
CA PRO A 25 -4.17 16.25 2.68
C PRO A 25 -3.07 15.80 1.69
N ASP A 26 -1.84 15.61 2.17
CA ASP A 26 -0.73 15.05 1.40
C ASP A 26 -0.24 13.73 2.04
N PRO A 27 -0.83 12.58 1.66
CA PRO A 27 -0.40 11.30 2.18
C PRO A 27 1.04 10.95 1.78
N THR A 28 1.60 11.55 0.73
CA THR A 28 2.99 11.29 0.31
C THR A 28 4.00 11.84 1.31
N ALA A 29 3.73 12.99 1.93
CA ALA A 29 4.54 13.55 3.00
C ALA A 29 4.62 12.64 4.24
N SER A 30 3.58 11.82 4.46
CA SER A 30 3.57 10.85 5.57
C SER A 30 4.59 9.72 5.40
N VAL A 31 4.99 9.42 4.15
CA VAL A 31 5.99 8.38 3.86
C VAL A 31 7.32 8.74 4.50
N ALA A 32 7.71 10.02 4.57
CA ALA A 32 8.97 10.43 5.19
C ALA A 32 8.99 10.22 6.72
N GLN A 33 7.82 10.20 7.36
CA GLN A 33 7.69 10.08 8.82
C GLN A 33 7.58 8.64 9.31
N ALA A 34 7.33 7.69 8.39
CA ALA A 34 7.25 6.29 8.73
C ALA A 34 8.62 5.73 9.19
N PRO A 35 8.66 4.76 10.12
CA PRO A 35 9.90 4.11 10.49
C PRO A 35 10.49 3.31 9.31
N ALA A 36 11.79 3.06 9.34
CA ALA A 36 12.40 2.07 8.45
C ALA A 36 11.75 0.70 8.66
N ASN A 37 11.77 -0.13 7.61
CA ASN A 37 11.11 -1.44 7.56
C ASN A 37 9.59 -1.38 7.76
N ALA A 38 8.95 -0.22 7.52
CA ALA A 38 7.51 -0.10 7.52
C ALA A 38 6.84 -0.96 6.43
N TRP A 39 5.61 -1.37 6.70
CA TRP A 39 4.75 -2.05 5.75
C TRP A 39 3.72 -1.06 5.24
N TYR A 40 3.64 -0.89 3.93
CA TYR A 40 2.75 0.04 3.27
C TYR A 40 1.65 -0.72 2.53
N LEU A 41 0.41 -0.27 2.75
CA LEU A 41 -0.76 -0.67 1.98
C LEU A 41 -1.36 0.58 1.34
N VAL A 42 -1.20 0.69 0.02
CA VAL A 42 -1.72 1.80 -0.77
C VAL A 42 -3.12 1.42 -1.27
N MET A 43 -4.14 2.07 -0.72
CA MET A 43 -5.54 1.77 -0.99
C MET A 43 -6.41 3.02 -1.17
N THR A 44 -5.92 3.99 -1.94
CA THR A 44 -6.65 5.24 -2.18
C THR A 44 -7.68 5.08 -3.31
N HIS A 45 -8.53 6.09 -3.47
CA HIS A 45 -9.51 6.16 -4.55
C HIS A 45 -8.95 6.79 -5.83
N ASP A 46 -7.73 7.36 -5.77
CA ASP A 46 -7.15 8.16 -6.86
C ASP A 46 -5.87 7.51 -7.42
N HIS A 47 -5.86 7.33 -8.74
CA HIS A 47 -4.73 6.69 -9.42
C HIS A 47 -3.46 7.53 -9.44
N GLY A 48 -3.55 8.86 -9.38
CA GLY A 48 -2.42 9.76 -9.28
C GLY A 48 -1.77 9.66 -7.91
N ILE A 49 -2.57 9.74 -6.85
CA ILE A 49 -2.13 9.61 -5.45
C ILE A 49 -1.46 8.24 -5.24
N ASP A 50 -2.09 7.15 -5.70
CA ASP A 50 -1.51 5.81 -5.58
C ASP A 50 -0.14 5.70 -6.25
N LEU A 51 0.03 6.29 -7.43
CA LEU A 51 1.31 6.24 -8.15
C LEU A 51 2.37 7.07 -7.43
N ALA A 52 2.01 8.27 -6.98
CA ALA A 52 2.91 9.15 -6.24
C ALA A 52 3.39 8.47 -4.94
N LEU A 53 2.48 7.82 -4.21
CA LEU A 53 2.82 7.03 -3.03
C LEU A 53 3.79 5.89 -3.37
N CYS A 54 3.49 5.09 -4.40
CA CYS A 54 4.40 4.03 -4.84
C CYS A 54 5.77 4.58 -5.21
N GLN A 55 5.84 5.70 -5.93
CA GLN A 55 7.10 6.32 -6.34
C GLN A 55 7.91 6.78 -5.13
N VAL A 56 7.31 7.50 -4.18
CA VAL A 56 8.02 8.01 -2.99
C VAL A 56 8.49 6.85 -2.10
N ILE A 57 7.65 5.82 -1.89
CA ILE A 57 8.02 4.64 -1.09
C ILE A 57 9.17 3.87 -1.75
N LEU A 58 9.09 3.63 -3.07
CA LEU A 58 10.15 2.94 -3.81
C LEU A 58 11.45 3.74 -3.83
N THR A 59 11.37 5.07 -3.95
CA THR A 59 12.55 5.96 -3.91
C THR A 59 13.24 5.90 -2.55
N ARG A 60 12.47 5.80 -1.46
CA ARG A 60 13.01 5.69 -0.10
C ARG A 60 13.74 4.37 0.15
N ALA A 61 13.28 3.28 -0.49
CA ALA A 61 13.96 1.97 -0.58
C ALA A 61 14.30 1.25 0.75
N ASP A 62 13.77 1.70 1.90
CA ASP A 62 13.98 1.11 3.22
C ASP A 62 12.70 0.47 3.81
N PHE A 63 11.73 0.14 2.96
CA PHE A 63 10.46 -0.46 3.36
C PHE A 63 10.54 -1.98 3.43
N ALA A 64 9.73 -2.59 4.30
CA ALA A 64 9.66 -4.04 4.38
C ALA A 64 8.56 -4.62 3.48
N PHE A 65 7.47 -3.89 3.21
CA PHE A 65 6.45 -4.37 2.27
C PHE A 65 5.74 -3.21 1.59
N LEU A 66 5.43 -3.36 0.30
CA LEU A 66 4.61 -2.42 -0.47
C LEU A 66 3.53 -3.19 -1.22
N GLY A 67 2.30 -3.09 -0.72
CA GLY A 67 1.10 -3.59 -1.38
C GLY A 67 0.25 -2.47 -1.95
N LEU A 68 -0.27 -2.65 -3.16
CA LEU A 68 -1.16 -1.72 -3.84
C LEU A 68 -2.47 -2.42 -4.22
N ILE A 69 -3.60 -1.84 -3.80
CA ILE A 69 -4.92 -2.28 -4.27
C ILE A 69 -5.09 -1.97 -5.76
N GLY A 70 -5.68 -2.91 -6.49
CA GLY A 70 -6.07 -2.72 -7.89
C GLY A 70 -5.80 -3.94 -8.77
N SER A 71 -5.94 -3.76 -10.08
CA SER A 71 -5.85 -4.85 -11.06
C SER A 71 -4.43 -5.07 -11.59
N ARG A 72 -4.21 -6.23 -12.23
CA ARG A 72 -2.97 -6.52 -12.98
C ARG A 72 -2.68 -5.47 -14.06
N THR A 73 -3.71 -4.94 -14.71
CA THR A 73 -3.57 -3.88 -15.72
C THR A 73 -3.09 -2.56 -15.09
N LYS A 74 -3.65 -2.17 -13.92
CA LYS A 74 -3.15 -1.01 -13.15
C LYS A 74 -1.69 -1.21 -12.78
N ALA A 75 -1.32 -2.40 -12.31
CA ALA A 75 0.05 -2.74 -11.97
C ALA A 75 1.00 -2.57 -13.17
N ALA A 76 0.66 -3.11 -14.34
CA ALA A 76 1.48 -2.97 -15.55
C ALA A 76 1.71 -1.51 -15.93
N ARG A 77 0.64 -0.69 -15.91
CA ARG A 77 0.71 0.76 -16.17
C ARG A 77 1.59 1.49 -15.16
N PHE A 78 1.48 1.15 -13.88
CA PHE A 78 2.29 1.76 -12.81
C PHE A 78 3.77 1.41 -12.98
N ARG A 79 4.08 0.12 -13.22
CA ARG A 79 5.47 -0.31 -13.45
C ARG A 79 6.11 0.40 -14.63
N HIS A 80 5.38 0.64 -15.71
CA HIS A 80 5.88 1.43 -16.83
C HIS A 80 6.20 2.88 -16.41
N ARG A 81 5.23 3.59 -15.81
CA ARG A 81 5.42 4.98 -15.37
C ARG A 81 6.53 5.14 -14.33
N LEU A 82 6.70 4.17 -13.44
CA LEU A 82 7.77 4.17 -12.44
C LEU A 82 9.16 4.00 -13.10
N ARG A 83 9.28 3.18 -14.15
CA ARG A 83 10.52 3.08 -14.93
C ARG A 83 10.81 4.38 -15.66
N ASP A 84 9.81 4.99 -16.27
CA ASP A 84 9.97 6.29 -16.97
C ASP A 84 10.38 7.40 -15.99
N ALA A 85 9.96 7.30 -14.72
CA ALA A 85 10.38 8.18 -13.63
C ALA A 85 11.77 7.84 -13.05
N GLY A 86 12.50 6.87 -13.61
CA GLY A 86 13.87 6.53 -13.22
C GLY A 86 14.00 5.56 -12.05
N ILE A 87 12.91 4.95 -11.56
CA ILE A 87 12.98 3.97 -10.47
C ILE A 87 13.64 2.68 -10.97
N ALA A 88 14.61 2.18 -10.22
CA ALA A 88 15.36 0.98 -10.58
C ALA A 88 14.43 -0.25 -10.66
N GLY A 89 14.65 -1.09 -11.67
CA GLY A 89 13.80 -2.27 -11.95
C GLY A 89 13.65 -3.21 -10.76
N HIS A 90 14.74 -3.48 -10.03
CA HIS A 90 14.71 -4.34 -8.84
C HIS A 90 13.82 -3.77 -7.72
N LEU A 91 13.74 -2.44 -7.57
CA LEU A 91 12.82 -1.81 -6.61
C LEU A 91 11.37 -1.99 -7.06
N ILE A 92 11.09 -1.81 -8.35
CA ILE A 92 9.74 -1.97 -8.92
C ILE A 92 9.22 -3.41 -8.76
N GLU A 93 10.10 -4.41 -8.75
CA GLU A 93 9.73 -5.81 -8.52
C GLU A 93 9.15 -6.05 -7.11
N HIS A 94 9.53 -5.21 -6.12
CA HIS A 94 8.97 -5.28 -4.77
C HIS A 94 7.56 -4.67 -4.65
N LEU A 95 7.03 -4.02 -5.68
CA LEU A 95 5.63 -3.56 -5.72
C LEU A 95 4.67 -4.75 -5.92
N THR A 96 3.93 -5.10 -4.87
CA THR A 96 2.88 -6.12 -4.91
C THR A 96 1.56 -5.52 -5.37
N CYS A 97 1.10 -5.91 -6.57
CA CYS A 97 -0.19 -5.48 -7.10
C CYS A 97 -0.74 -6.53 -8.09
N PRO A 98 -1.96 -7.05 -7.92
CA PRO A 98 -2.88 -6.79 -6.80
C PRO A 98 -2.31 -7.24 -5.45
N VAL A 99 -2.54 -6.46 -4.39
CA VAL A 99 -2.31 -6.94 -3.01
C VAL A 99 -3.40 -7.93 -2.61
N GLY A 100 -3.02 -8.96 -1.87
CA GLY A 100 -3.87 -10.09 -1.48
C GLY A 100 -3.23 -11.44 -1.80
N LEU A 101 -3.56 -12.46 -1.00
CA LEU A 101 -3.07 -13.82 -1.20
C LEU A 101 -3.65 -14.42 -2.50
N PRO A 102 -2.80 -14.97 -3.39
CA PRO A 102 -3.28 -15.65 -4.60
C PRO A 102 -4.23 -16.81 -4.26
N GLY A 103 -5.25 -16.99 -5.09
CA GLY A 103 -6.27 -18.04 -4.90
C GLY A 103 -7.58 -17.56 -4.28
N ILE A 104 -7.58 -16.38 -3.66
CA ILE A 104 -8.81 -15.71 -3.19
C ILE A 104 -9.19 -14.64 -4.22
N SER A 105 -10.29 -14.85 -4.94
CA SER A 105 -10.64 -14.08 -6.16
C SER A 105 -11.88 -13.19 -6.06
N GLY A 106 -12.58 -13.20 -4.92
CA GLY A 106 -13.71 -12.32 -4.68
C GLY A 106 -13.33 -10.85 -4.75
N LYS A 107 -14.26 -10.01 -5.19
CA LYS A 107 -14.09 -8.55 -5.34
C LYS A 107 -14.76 -7.77 -4.22
N GLU A 108 -15.50 -8.47 -3.37
CA GLU A 108 -16.18 -7.98 -2.21
C GLU A 108 -15.15 -7.43 -1.19
N PRO A 109 -15.40 -6.27 -0.57
CA PRO A 109 -14.44 -5.65 0.35
C PRO A 109 -13.94 -6.57 1.46
N GLU A 110 -14.82 -7.38 2.04
CA GLU A 110 -14.50 -8.36 3.08
C GLU A 110 -13.60 -9.49 2.58
N ILE A 111 -13.79 -9.94 1.34
CA ILE A 111 -12.95 -10.99 0.73
C ILE A 111 -11.57 -10.42 0.43
N ILE A 112 -11.50 -9.20 -0.09
CA ILE A 112 -10.23 -8.49 -0.31
C ILE A 112 -9.50 -8.31 1.02
N ALA A 113 -10.19 -7.87 2.08
CA ALA A 113 -9.59 -7.68 3.40
C ALA A 113 -9.00 -8.99 3.95
N ILE A 114 -9.72 -10.11 3.83
CA ILE A 114 -9.22 -11.44 4.23
C ILE A 114 -8.00 -11.83 3.38
N ALA A 115 -8.05 -11.64 2.07
CA ALA A 115 -6.92 -11.96 1.18
C ALA A 115 -5.67 -11.16 1.54
N VAL A 116 -5.81 -9.85 1.82
CA VAL A 116 -4.70 -9.00 2.25
C VAL A 116 -4.18 -9.46 3.60
N ALA A 117 -5.04 -9.62 4.61
CA ALA A 117 -4.63 -10.06 5.95
C ALA A 117 -3.88 -11.40 5.91
N ALA A 118 -4.36 -12.37 5.11
CA ALA A 118 -3.71 -13.66 4.93
C ALA A 118 -2.31 -13.53 4.27
N GLN A 119 -2.18 -12.66 3.27
CA GLN A 119 -0.87 -12.37 2.68
C GLN A 119 0.10 -11.76 3.71
N LEU A 120 -0.38 -10.81 4.52
CA LEU A 120 0.46 -10.17 5.52
C LEU A 120 0.91 -11.14 6.61
N LEU A 121 0.01 -12.01 7.07
CA LEU A 121 0.33 -13.05 8.05
C LEU A 121 1.42 -13.98 7.50
N LYS A 122 1.25 -14.49 6.28
CA LYS A 122 2.24 -15.36 5.62
C LYS A 122 3.61 -14.69 5.53
N LEU A 123 3.67 -13.45 5.06
CA LEU A 123 4.94 -12.69 4.95
C LEU A 123 5.58 -12.42 6.32
N LYS A 124 4.77 -12.28 7.37
CA LYS A 124 5.26 -12.08 8.73
C LYS A 124 5.90 -13.36 9.28
N GLU A 125 5.29 -14.51 9.02
CA GLU A 125 5.83 -15.82 9.41
C GLU A 125 7.11 -16.18 8.66
N GLU A 126 7.21 -15.85 7.37
CA GLU A 126 8.43 -16.06 6.56
C GLU A 126 9.63 -15.20 7.01
N ARG A 127 9.39 -14.20 7.88
CA ARG A 127 10.41 -13.28 8.42
C ARG A 127 10.77 -13.54 9.87
N ALA A 128 10.00 -14.39 10.56
CA ALA A 128 10.24 -14.77 11.95
C ALA A 128 11.33 -15.84 12.03
#